data_AF-A0A7C3KKM2-F1
#
_entry.id   AF-A0A7C3KKM2-F1
#
_cell.length_a   1.000
_cell.length_b   1.000
_cell.length_c   1.000
_cell.angle_alpha   90.00
_cell.angle_beta   90.00
_cell.angle_gamma   90.00
#
_symmetry.space_group_name_H-M   'P 1'
#
loop_
_entity.id
_entity.type
_entity.pdbx_description
1 polymer ?
#
loop_
_entity_poly.entity_id
_entity_poly.type
_entity_poly.pdbx_seq_one_letter_code
_entity_poly.pdbx_strand_id
1 'polypeptide(L)' 'MARRQFERYIADYRYTADQIRFLRAVQSVFLQKRHLDPADLYEPPLDMFGADAVERWFTDKEVEEVVEFVKTMEIGNKI' A
#
# COMPACT_ATOMS: atom_id res chain seq x y z
N MET A 1 -1.15 15.64 2.82
CA MET A 1 0.06 15.04 3.43
C MET A 1 0.26 13.59 3.01
N ALA A 2 -0.74 12.72 3.19
CA ALA A 2 -0.68 11.30 2.82
C ALA A 2 -0.17 10.99 1.41
N ARG A 3 -0.63 11.73 0.38
CA ARG A 3 -0.15 11.52 -1.00
C ARG A 3 1.36 11.69 -1.17
N ARG A 4 1.92 12.75 -0.57
CA ARG A 4 3.35 13.05 -0.62
C ARG A 4 4.20 12.05 0.17
N GLN A 5 3.66 11.48 1.25
CA GLN A 5 4.35 10.44 2.03
C GLN A 5 4.50 9.15 1.22
N PHE A 6 3.43 8.70 0.56
CA PHE A 6 3.47 7.56 -0.35
C PHE A 6 4.41 7.77 -1.54
N GLU A 7 4.46 8.99 -2.09
CA GLU A 7 5.39 9.30 -3.19
C GLU A 7 6.86 9.16 -2.77
N ARG A 8 7.20 9.60 -1.55
CA ARG A 8 8.54 9.41 -0.99
C ARG A 8 8.83 7.94 -0.75
N TYR A 9 7.92 7.23 -0.08
CA TYR A 9 8.04 5.79 0.16
C TYR A 9 8.27 5.02 -1.15
N ILE A 10 7.47 5.26 -2.19
CA ILE A 10 7.64 4.60 -3.50
C ILE A 10 9.00 4.96 -4.14
N ALA A 11 9.48 6.20 -3.98
CA ALA A 11 10.74 6.65 -4.56
C ALA A 11 11.99 6.12 -3.83
N ASP A 12 11.87 5.81 -2.54
CA ASP A 12 12.97 5.27 -1.73
C ASP A 12 13.26 3.79 -2.06
N TYR A 13 12.30 3.10 -2.68
CA TYR A 13 12.39 1.69 -3.09
C TYR A 13 12.50 1.54 -4.62
N ARG A 14 13.22 0.52 -5.08
CA ARG A 14 13.34 0.19 -6.52
C ARG A 14 12.22 -0.72 -7.00
N TYR A 15 10.97 -0.28 -6.84
CA TYR A 15 9.81 -1.04 -7.28
C TYR A 15 9.67 -1.09 -8.80
N THR A 16 9.16 -2.22 -9.30
CA THR A 16 8.73 -2.42 -10.69
C THR A 16 7.48 -1.61 -11.02
N ALA A 17 7.16 -1.47 -12.31
CA ALA A 17 5.97 -0.74 -12.75
C ALA A 17 4.66 -1.33 -12.20
N ASP A 18 4.56 -2.66 -12.04
CA ASP A 18 3.40 -3.33 -11.44
C ASP A 18 3.27 -3.05 -9.95
N GLN A 19 4.36 -3.18 -9.20
CA GLN A 19 4.40 -2.85 -7.77
C GLN A 19 4.01 -1.38 -7.54
N ILE A 20 4.51 -0.45 -8.37
CA ILE A 20 4.14 0.97 -8.28
C ILE A 20 2.64 1.16 -8.52
N ARG A 21 2.05 0.51 -9.53
CA ARG A 21 0.60 0.59 -9.78
C ARG A 21 -0.20 0.06 -8.60
N PHE A 22 0.21 -1.07 -8.04
CA PHE A 22 -0.42 -1.65 -6.86
C PHE A 22 -0.36 -0.68 -5.66
N LEU A 23 0.81 -0.10 -5.35
CA LEU A 23 0.97 0.85 -4.25
C LEU A 23 0.16 2.14 -4.44
N ARG A 24 -0.09 2.57 -5.69
CA ARG A 24 -1.00 3.69 -5.99
C ARG A 24 -2.47 3.33 -5.76
N ALA A 25 -2.85 2.09 -6.00
CA ALA A 25 -4.17 1.59 -5.65
C ALA A 25 -4.33 1.50 -4.12
N VAL A 26 -3.32 0.97 -3.39
CA VAL A 26 -3.27 0.95 -1.93
C VAL A 26 -3.41 2.37 -1.35
N GLN A 27 -2.68 3.35 -1.90
CA GLN A 27 -2.83 4.76 -1.55
C GLN A 27 -4.27 5.24 -1.71
N SER A 28 -4.95 4.85 -2.78
CA SER A 28 -6.32 5.28 -3.07
C SER A 28 -7.31 4.68 -2.07
N VAL A 29 -7.19 3.37 -1.77
CA VAL A 29 -7.96 2.67 -0.74
C VAL A 29 -7.75 3.32 0.62
N PHE A 30 -6.50 3.55 1.01
CA PHE A 30 -6.17 4.21 2.26
C PHE A 30 -6.78 5.61 2.38
N LEU A 31 -6.72 6.41 1.33
CA LEU A 31 -7.29 7.76 1.36
C LEU A 31 -8.82 7.74 1.51
N GLN A 32 -9.48 6.71 1.00
CA GLN A 32 -10.92 6.53 1.09
C GLN A 32 -11.34 5.99 2.46
N LYS A 33 -10.71 4.91 2.94
CA LYS A 33 -11.06 4.23 4.20
C LYS A 33 -10.46 4.91 5.43
N ARG A 34 -9.38 5.69 5.26
CA ARG A 34 -8.50 6.22 6.32
C ARG A 34 -7.92 5.14 7.22
N HIS A 35 -7.88 3.91 6.70
CA HIS A 35 -7.43 2.70 7.36
C HIS A 35 -7.02 1.67 6.30
N LEU A 36 -6.10 0.78 6.63
CA LEU A 36 -5.71 -0.37 5.81
C LEU A 36 -5.32 -1.56 6.70
N ASP A 37 -6.13 -2.61 6.67
CA ASP A 37 -5.78 -3.90 7.25
C ASP A 37 -5.00 -4.76 6.24
N PRO A 38 -4.13 -5.70 6.67
CA PRO A 38 -3.44 -6.61 5.76
C PRO A 38 -4.38 -7.37 4.80
N ALA A 39 -5.56 -7.75 5.29
CA ALA A 39 -6.58 -8.42 4.48
C ALA A 39 -7.09 -7.53 3.33
N ASP A 40 -7.10 -6.19 3.49
CA ASP A 40 -7.55 -5.28 2.44
C ASP A 40 -6.69 -5.40 1.17
N LEU A 41 -5.44 -5.86 1.26
CA LEU A 41 -4.55 -6.06 0.11
C LEU A 41 -5.08 -7.08 -0.90
N TYR A 42 -6.03 -7.93 -0.48
CA TYR A 42 -6.63 -9.01 -1.27
C TYR A 42 -8.10 -8.76 -1.61
N GLU A 43 -8.67 -7.66 -1.14
CA GLU A 43 -10.08 -7.31 -1.30
C GLU A 43 -10.27 -6.26 -2.40
N PRO A 44 -11.49 -6.12 -2.98
CA PRO A 44 -11.77 -5.05 -3.92
C PRO A 44 -11.44 -3.65 -3.35
N PRO A 45 -10.79 -2.77 -4.14
CA PRO A 45 -10.45 -2.90 -5.55
C PRO A 45 -9.04 -3.49 -5.83
N LEU A 46 -8.32 -3.98 -4.83
CA LEU A 46 -6.94 -4.47 -4.99
C LEU A 46 -6.86 -5.88 -5.59
N ASP A 47 -7.92 -6.67 -5.45
CA ASP A 47 -8.11 -7.96 -6.12
C ASP A 47 -8.02 -7.88 -7.66
N MET A 48 -8.24 -6.70 -8.26
CA MET A 48 -8.12 -6.47 -9.71
C MET A 48 -6.73 -6.77 -10.28
N PHE A 49 -5.69 -6.81 -9.43
CA PHE A 49 -4.31 -7.13 -9.82
C PHE A 49 -4.04 -8.65 -9.86
N GLY A 50 -4.99 -9.46 -9.40
CA GLY A 50 -4.90 -10.91 -9.23
C GLY A 50 -4.88 -11.30 -7.76
N ALA A 51 -5.50 -12.44 -7.42
CA ALA A 51 -5.60 -12.94 -6.05
C ALA A 51 -4.25 -13.26 -5.40
N ASP A 52 -3.20 -13.45 -6.20
CA ASP A 52 -1.81 -13.74 -5.81
C ASP A 52 -0.85 -12.57 -6.08
N ALA A 53 -1.38 -11.38 -6.40
CA ALA A 53 -0.54 -10.26 -6.83
C ALA A 53 0.46 -9.82 -5.76
N VAL A 54 0.07 -9.89 -4.48
CA VAL A 54 0.90 -9.52 -3.34
C VAL A 54 2.09 -10.46 -3.24
N GLU A 55 1.86 -11.77 -3.25
CA GLU A 55 2.88 -12.82 -3.16
C GLU A 55 3.77 -12.85 -4.40
N ARG A 56 3.20 -12.56 -5.58
CA ARG A 56 3.93 -12.55 -6.85
C ARG A 56 4.88 -11.38 -6.96
N TRP A 57 4.52 -10.23 -6.40
CA TRP A 57 5.26 -8.99 -6.61
C TRP A 57 6.02 -8.49 -5.41
N PHE A 58 5.68 -8.89 -4.19
CA PHE A 58 6.32 -8.42 -2.97
C PHE A 58 6.82 -9.60 -2.15
N THR A 59 7.93 -9.39 -1.48
CA THR A 59 8.38 -10.29 -0.40
C THR A 59 7.53 -10.06 0.85
N ASP A 60 7.41 -11.07 1.72
CA ASP A 60 6.70 -10.95 3.01
C ASP A 60 7.16 -9.72 3.80
N LYS A 61 8.47 -9.43 3.75
CA LYS A 61 9.06 -8.25 4.38
C LYS A 61 8.57 -6.94 3.77
N GLU A 62 8.50 -6.84 2.45
CA GLU A 62 7.96 -5.64 1.78
C GLU A 62 6.47 -5.45 2.08
N VAL A 63 5.71 -6.54 2.18
CA VAL A 63 4.29 -6.48 2.60
C VAL A 63 4.16 -5.93 4.01
N GLU A 64 4.96 -6.44 4.95
CA GLU A 64 5.02 -5.94 6.32
C GLU A 64 5.38 -4.45 6.36
N GLU A 65 6.42 -4.04 5.64
CA GLU A 65 6.86 -2.64 5.57
C GLU A 65 5.78 -1.71 4.98
N VAL A 66 5.04 -2.14 3.95
CA VAL A 66 3.92 -1.36 3.38
C VAL A 66 2.81 -1.19 4.41
N VAL A 67 2.42 -2.26 5.10
CA VAL A 67 1.36 -2.22 6.12
C VAL A 67 1.78 -1.33 7.29
N GLU A 68 3.00 -1.48 7.79
CA GLU A 68 3.54 -0.63 8.85
C GLU A 68 3.56 0.84 8.45
N PHE A 69 4.07 1.14 7.25
CA PHE A 69 4.07 2.49 6.70
C PHE A 69 2.66 3.10 6.70
N VAL A 70 1.66 2.37 6.23
CA VAL A 70 0.28 2.86 6.21
C VAL A 70 -0.27 3.07 7.62
N LYS A 71 0.01 2.18 8.57
CA LYS A 71 -0.36 2.35 9.99
C LYS A 71 0.23 3.61 10.61
N THR A 72 1.49 3.96 10.32
CA THR A 72 2.07 5.23 10.81
C THR A 72 1.27 6.45 10.32
N MET A 73 0.73 6.37 9.10
CA MET A 73 -0.09 7.42 8.50
C MET A 73 -1.50 7.48 9.08
N GLU A 74 -2.06 6.36 9.55
CA GLU A 74 -3.34 6.35 10.29
C GLU A 74 -3.22 7.15 11.58
N ILE A 75 -2.16 6.88 12.36
CA ILE A 75 -1.93 7.50 13.66
C ILE A 75 -1.66 9.00 13.51
N GLY A 76 -0.80 9.38 12.55
CA GLY A 76 -0.50 10.79 12.27
C GLY A 76 -1.66 11.60 11.68
N ASN A 77 -2.72 10.94 11.20
CA ASN A 77 -3.94 11.58 10.68
C ASN A 77 -5.03 11.80 11.76
N LYS A 78 -4.84 11.30 13.00
CA LYS A 78 -5.79 11.41 14.11
C LYS A 78 -5.53 12.64 15.02
N ILE A 79 -4.58 13.50 14.65
CA ILE A 79 -4.12 14.67 15.41
C ILE A 79 -4.43 15.96 14.65
#